data_AF-A0A7J2I0X0-F1
#
_entry.id   AF-A0A7J2I0X0-F1
#
_cell.length_a   1.000
_cell.length_b   1.000
_cell.length_c   1.000
_cell.angle_alpha   90.00
_cell.angle_beta   90.00
_cell.angle_gamma   90.00
#
_symmetry.space_group_name_H-M   'P 1'
#
loop_
_entity.id
_entity.type
_entity.pdbx_description
1 polymer ?
#
loop_
_entity_poly.entity_id
_entity_poly.type
_entity_poly.pdbx_seq_one_letter_code
_entity_poly.pdbx_strand_id
1 'polypeptide(L)' 'MSSTDEKLPVSDFYKVVDYVTIFKSEKWWEAIVLFESFGRRSIGLYLWQKRGEAWKRKHKFNIRNMDEWN' A
#
# COMPACT_ATOMS: atom_id res chain seq x y z
N MET A 1 19.80 -9.40 -11.30
CA MET A 1 18.91 -8.73 -10.33
C MET A 1 17.60 -9.48 -10.35
N SER A 2 17.39 -10.43 -9.43
CA SER A 2 16.14 -11.21 -9.43
C SER A 2 15.00 -10.32 -8.97
N SER A 3 14.09 -10.01 -9.89
CA SER A 3 12.79 -9.41 -9.60
C SER A 3 11.95 -10.44 -8.84
N THR A 4 12.24 -10.61 -7.55
CA THR A 4 11.33 -11.30 -6.65
C THR A 4 10.17 -10.35 -6.46
N ASP A 5 9.04 -10.59 -7.13
CA ASP A 5 7.80 -9.83 -6.98
C ASP A 5 7.28 -9.97 -5.54
N GLU A 6 7.88 -9.19 -4.64
CA GLU A 6 7.50 -9.14 -3.23
C GLU A 6 6.08 -8.57 -3.15
N LYS A 7 5.16 -9.36 -2.57
CA LYS A 7 3.76 -8.95 -2.39
C LYS A 7 3.70 -7.70 -1.53
N LEU A 8 2.80 -6.77 -1.90
CA LEU A 8 2.51 -5.60 -1.08
C LEU A 8 2.12 -6.00 0.36
N PRO A 9 2.71 -5.36 1.39
CA PRO A 9 2.41 -5.65 2.80
C PRO A 9 1.11 -4.98 3.26
N VAL A 10 0.04 -5.26 2.53
CA VAL A 10 -1.35 -4.89 2.82
C VAL A 10 -2.05 -6.11 3.42
N SER A 11 -2.98 -5.90 4.35
CA SER A 11 -3.77 -6.98 4.94
C SER A 11 -4.61 -7.70 3.87
N ASP A 12 -4.66 -9.03 3.92
CA ASP A 12 -5.47 -9.86 3.02
C ASP A 12 -6.99 -9.60 3.13
N PHE A 13 -7.43 -8.88 4.16
CA PHE A 13 -8.80 -8.38 4.26
C PHE A 13 -9.18 -7.48 3.07
N TYR A 14 -8.22 -6.74 2.52
CA TYR A 14 -8.44 -5.86 1.39
C TYR A 14 -8.15 -6.61 0.09
N LYS A 15 -9.05 -6.48 -0.90
CA LYS A 15 -8.75 -6.89 -2.26
C LYS A 15 -7.95 -5.78 -2.94
N VAL A 16 -6.65 -5.98 -3.14
CA VAL A 16 -5.83 -5.07 -3.95
C VAL A 16 -6.25 -5.20 -5.41
N VAL A 17 -6.71 -4.10 -5.99
CA VAL A 17 -7.13 -4.03 -7.40
C VAL A 17 -5.94 -3.65 -8.27
N ASP A 18 -5.17 -2.65 -7.84
CA ASP A 18 -3.98 -2.18 -8.52
C ASP A 18 -3.08 -1.42 -7.54
N TYR A 19 -1.82 -1.19 -7.89
CA TYR A 19 -0.91 -0.37 -7.12
C TYR A 19 0.24 0.17 -7.95
N VAL A 20 0.79 1.29 -7.48
CA VAL A 20 2.07 1.81 -7.95
C VAL A 20 2.99 2.00 -6.76
N THR A 21 4.21 1.46 -6.86
CA THR A 21 5.26 1.77 -5.89
C THR A 21 5.87 3.11 -6.27
N ILE A 22 5.84 4.07 -5.36
CA ILE A 22 6.47 5.39 -5.56
C ILE A 22 7.97 5.27 -5.26
N PHE A 23 8.29 4.60 -4.15
CA PHE A 23 9.66 4.49 -3.66
C PHE A 23 9.85 3.18 -2.89
N LYS A 24 10.99 2.50 -3.09
CA LYS A 24 11.36 1.32 -2.31
C LYS A 24 12.87 1.27 -2.11
N SER A 25 13.27 1.06 -0.86
CA SER A 25 14.65 0.90 -0.40
C SER A 25 14.72 -0.27 0.59
N GLU A 26 15.88 -0.52 1.18
CA GLU A 26 16.04 -1.54 2.21
C GLU A 26 15.26 -1.22 3.50
N LYS A 27 15.00 0.06 3.78
CA LYS A 27 14.36 0.51 5.04
C LYS A 27 12.93 0.99 4.85
N TRP A 28 12.58 1.48 3.68
CA TRP A 28 11.31 2.17 3.42
C TRP A 28 10.67 1.69 2.12
N TRP A 29 9.35 1.57 2.14
CA TRP A 29 8.54 1.29 0.97
C TRP A 29 7.32 2.20 0.99
N GLU A 30 7.15 3.00 -0.05
CA GLU A 30 6.00 3.86 -0.28
C GLU A 30 5.25 3.43 -1.54
N ALA A 31 3.94 3.31 -1.43
CA ALA A 31 3.09 2.93 -2.56
C ALA A 31 1.70 3.55 -2.46
N ILE A 32 1.11 3.82 -3.63
CA ILE A 32 -0.32 4.09 -3.77
C ILE A 32 -0.99 2.77 -4.13
N VAL A 33 -2.04 2.43 -3.39
CA VAL A 33 -2.77 1.16 -3.54
C VAL A 33 -4.23 1.46 -3.78
N LEU A 34 -4.77 1.00 -4.91
CA LEU A 34 -6.21 0.92 -5.14
C LEU A 34 -6.71 -0.39 -4.55
N PHE A 35 -7.58 -0.31 -3.55
CA PHE A 35 -8.11 -1.50 -2.88
C PHE A 35 -9.62 -1.43 -2.73
N GLU A 36 -10.24 -2.60 -2.61
CA GLU A 36 -11.66 -2.77 -2.36
C GLU A 36 -11.90 -3.38 -0.97
N SER A 37 -12.93 -2.89 -0.28
CA SER A 37 -13.48 -3.48 0.93
C SER A 37 -14.98 -3.26 0.97
N PHE A 38 -15.75 -4.27 1.34
CA PHE A 38 -17.22 -4.20 1.41
C PHE A 38 -17.87 -3.62 0.13
N GLY A 39 -17.35 -3.99 -1.04
CA GLY A 39 -17.85 -3.54 -2.35
C GLY A 39 -17.55 -2.07 -2.70
N ARG A 40 -16.72 -1.38 -1.91
CA ARG A 40 -16.30 0.01 -2.17
C ARG A 40 -14.81 0.06 -2.47
N ARG A 41 -14.44 0.87 -3.48
CA ARG A 41 -13.04 1.15 -3.83
C ARG A 41 -12.53 2.36 -3.06
N SER A 42 -11.26 2.31 -2.68
CA SER A 42 -10.56 3.41 -2.03
C SER A 42 -9.10 3.40 -2.46
N ILE A 43 -8.49 4.58 -2.44
CA ILE A 43 -7.06 4.75 -2.68
C ILE A 43 -6.38 4.87 -1.31
N GLY A 44 -5.28 4.16 -1.11
CA GLY A 44 -4.44 4.28 0.06
C GLY A 44 -3.02 4.67 -0.31
N LEU A 45 -2.52 5.76 0.27
CA LEU A 45 -1.09 6.07 0.27
C LEU A 45 -0.48 5.42 1.51
N TYR A 46 0.42 4.48 1.29
CA TYR A 46 1.07 3.71 2.34
C TYR A 46 2.55 4.05 2.42
N LEU A 47 3.04 4.12 3.65
CA LEU A 47 4.47 4.05 3.95
C LEU A 47 4.72 2.91 4.93
N TRP A 48 5.58 1.97 4.54
CA TRP A 48 6.08 0.91 5.39
C TRP A 48 7.54 1.13 5.73
N GLN A 49 7.90 0.72 6.95
CA GLN A 49 9.27 0.65 7.42
C GLN A 49 9.65 -0.82 7.59
N LYS A 50 10.82 -1.22 7.10
CA LYS A 50 11.35 -2.57 7.36
C LYS A 50 11.81 -2.65 8.81
N ARG A 51 11.32 -3.66 9.53
CA ARG A 51 11.69 -3.96 10.92
C ARG A 51 12.03 -5.44 11.04
N GLY A 52 13.34 -5.73 11.10
CA GLY A 52 13.84 -7.08 10.92
C GLY A 52 13.53 -7.57 9.50
N GLU A 53 12.85 -8.70 9.41
CA GLU A 53 12.49 -9.31 8.12
C GLU A 53 11.12 -8.85 7.60
N ALA A 54 10.35 -8.10 8.38
CA ALA A 54 8.97 -7.75 8.04
C ALA A 54 8.80 -6.24 7.74
N TRP A 55 7.98 -5.94 6.75
CA TRP A 55 7.43 -4.61 6.54
C TRP A 55 6.35 -4.29 7.57
N LYS A 56 6.47 -3.16 8.26
CA LYS A 56 5.48 -2.66 9.20
C LYS A 56 4.95 -1.32 8.73
N ARG A 57 3.63 -1.19 8.69
CA ARG A 57 2.96 0.05 8.26
C ARG A 57 3.30 1.17 9.23
N LYS A 58 3.96 2.21 8.73
CA LYS A 58 4.32 3.41 9.49
C LYS A 58 3.25 4.50 9.32
N HIS A 59 2.83 4.75 8.08
CA HIS A 59 1.74 5.67 7.77
C HIS A 59 0.78 5.05 6.75
N LYS A 60 -0.47 5.51 6.81
CA LYS A 60 -1.52 5.21 5.85
C LYS A 60 -2.45 6.40 5.77
N PHE A 61 -2.56 6.99 4.60
CA PHE A 61 -3.60 7.96 4.26
C PHE A 61 -4.58 7.31 3.29
N ASN A 62 -5.87 7.56 3.45
CA ASN A 62 -6.91 6.98 2.61
C ASN A 62 -7.70 8.10 1.96
N ILE A 63 -8.05 7.88 0.70
CA ILE A 63 -9.02 8.66 -0.04
C ILE A 63 -10.13 7.70 -0.45
N ARG A 64 -11.32 7.89 0.13
CA ARG A 64 -12.47 6.98 -0.01
C ARG A 64 -13.47 7.44 -1.05
N ASN A 65 -13.46 8.71 -1.41
CA ASN A 65 -14.38 9.34 -2.34
C ASN A 65 -13.77 10.62 -2.91
N MET A 66 -14.49 11.26 -3.84
CA MET A 66 -14.04 12.51 -4.47
C MET A 66 -14.04 13.71 -3.53
N ASP A 67 -14.84 13.71 -2.47
CA ASP A 67 -14.87 14.80 -1.51
C ASP A 67 -13.59 14.84 -0.67
N GLU A 68 -13.04 13.67 -0.32
CA GLU A 68 -11.73 13.53 0.36
C GLU A 68 -10.53 13.84 -0.55
N TRP A 69 -10.74 14.07 -1.85
CA TRP A 69 -9.68 14.39 -2.82
C TRP A 69 -9.41 15.91 -2.95
N ASN A 70 -10.42 16.75 -2.70
CA ASN A 70 -10.35 18.20 -2.85
C ASN A 70 -9.82 18.90 -1.58
#